data_AF-A0A2Z6N9B7-F1
#
_entry.id   AF-A0A2Z6N9B7-F1
#
_cell.length_a   1.000
_cell.length_b   1.000
_cell.length_c   1.000
_cell.angle_alpha   90.00
_cell.angle_beta   90.00
_cell.angle_gamma   90.00
#
_symmetry.space_group_name_H-M   'P 1'
#
loop_
_entity.id
_entity.type
_entity.pdbx_description
1 polymer ?
#
loop_
_entity_poly.entity_id
_entity_poly.type
_entity_poly.pdbx_seq_one_letter_code
_entity_poly.pdbx_strand_id
1 'polypeptide(L)'
;MIVNEAAKFRYRSGNQFNCGGLTIRTSYGAVGHGGHYHSQSPKAFFCHIPGIKVVIPRSLKEAKGLLLSCIRDPNPIVFFEPKWLYRLAVEEVPEDDYMTPLSKAEVIRQGCDITLVGWGAQLSIMEQACLDAEKISHEAPVTGGFRAEISSSILERCFSRLEAHVARVCGLDTPFPLVFEPFYMPTKNKILDAIKSTVNY
;
A
#
# COMPACT_ATOMS: atom_id res chain seq x y z
N MET A 1 -2.38 5.42 -22.05
CA MET A 1 -3.75 5.79 -21.64
C MET A 1 -3.78 6.44 -20.26
N ILE A 2 -3.69 5.70 -19.14
CA ILE A 2 -3.88 6.23 -17.76
C ILE A 2 -3.05 7.51 -17.46
N VAL A 3 -1.74 7.47 -17.71
CA VAL A 3 -0.78 8.54 -17.34
C VAL A 3 -1.00 9.87 -18.06
N ASN A 4 -1.28 9.82 -19.37
CA ASN A 4 -1.33 11.02 -20.22
C ASN A 4 -2.75 11.48 -20.56
N GLU A 5 -3.72 10.57 -20.56
CA GLU A 5 -5.13 10.90 -20.76
C GLU A 5 -5.82 11.12 -19.41
N ALA A 6 -6.13 10.05 -18.68
CA ALA A 6 -7.01 10.11 -17.51
C ALA A 6 -6.50 11.10 -16.45
N ALA A 7 -5.24 10.94 -16.00
CA ALA A 7 -4.65 11.80 -14.98
C ALA A 7 -4.65 13.30 -15.34
N LYS A 8 -4.55 13.63 -16.64
CA LYS A 8 -4.42 15.00 -17.13
C LYS A 8 -5.72 15.57 -17.69
N PHE A 9 -6.79 14.77 -17.81
CA PHE A 9 -7.99 15.10 -18.59
C PHE A 9 -8.72 16.35 -18.09
N ARG A 10 -8.90 16.48 -16.77
CA ARG A 10 -9.48 17.68 -16.13
C ARG A 10 -8.57 18.90 -16.29
N TYR A 11 -7.27 18.72 -16.10
CA TYR A 11 -6.32 19.84 -16.10
C TYR A 11 -6.16 20.43 -17.50
N ARG A 12 -5.94 19.59 -18.52
CA ARG A 12 -5.72 20.01 -19.92
C ARG A 12 -6.93 20.70 -20.56
N SER A 13 -8.13 20.52 -20.01
CA SER A 13 -9.38 21.10 -20.52
C SER A 13 -9.82 22.35 -19.75
N GLY A 14 -9.06 22.80 -18.75
CA GLY A 14 -9.54 23.85 -17.82
C GLY A 14 -10.82 23.46 -17.08
N ASN A 15 -10.98 22.15 -16.78
CA ASN A 15 -12.19 21.54 -16.23
C ASN A 15 -13.46 21.61 -17.12
N GLN A 16 -13.36 21.98 -18.41
CA GLN A 16 -14.48 21.86 -19.36
C GLN A 16 -14.89 20.39 -19.60
N PHE A 17 -13.92 19.48 -19.55
CA PHE A 17 -14.14 18.03 -19.64
C PHE A 17 -13.35 17.30 -18.57
N ASN A 18 -13.90 16.23 -18.00
CA ASN A 18 -13.19 15.41 -17.02
C ASN A 18 -13.59 13.93 -17.14
N CYS A 19 -12.76 13.04 -16.60
CA CYS A 19 -13.04 11.61 -16.45
C CYS A 19 -13.13 11.22 -14.96
N GLY A 20 -13.79 12.05 -14.14
CA GLY A 20 -14.18 11.69 -12.77
C GLY A 20 -15.14 10.49 -12.77
N GLY A 21 -15.16 9.73 -11.68
CA GLY A 21 -15.90 8.46 -11.59
C GLY A 21 -15.25 7.28 -12.33
N LEU A 22 -14.16 7.49 -13.10
CA LEU A 22 -13.39 6.40 -13.70
C LEU A 22 -12.62 5.63 -12.61
N THR A 23 -13.15 4.48 -12.19
CA THR A 23 -12.46 3.55 -11.29
C THR A 23 -11.91 2.36 -12.07
N ILE A 24 -10.58 2.22 -12.11
CA ILE A 24 -9.86 1.09 -12.70
C ILE A 24 -9.54 0.11 -11.58
N ARG A 25 -10.20 -1.06 -11.58
CA ARG A 25 -9.96 -2.14 -10.63
C ARG A 25 -8.93 -3.13 -11.19
N THR A 26 -7.97 -3.58 -10.38
CA THR A 26 -7.05 -4.65 -10.79
C THR A 26 -6.48 -5.43 -9.60
N SER A 27 -6.25 -6.72 -9.79
CA SER A 27 -5.62 -7.59 -8.80
C SER A 27 -4.12 -7.29 -8.66
N TYR A 28 -3.58 -7.23 -7.44
CA TYR A 28 -2.14 -7.01 -7.19
C TYR A 28 -1.60 -7.89 -6.04
N GLY A 29 -0.28 -7.82 -5.82
CA GLY A 29 0.39 -8.43 -4.66
C GLY A 29 0.80 -9.89 -4.88
N ALA A 30 1.65 -10.39 -3.99
CA ALA A 30 2.16 -11.77 -3.99
C ALA A 30 1.07 -12.86 -3.89
N VAL A 31 1.37 -14.10 -4.34
CA VAL A 31 0.46 -15.27 -4.24
C VAL A 31 1.15 -16.62 -3.98
N GLY A 32 2.40 -16.62 -3.54
CA GLY A 32 3.20 -17.83 -3.28
C GLY A 32 3.70 -18.57 -4.52
N HIS A 33 3.07 -18.38 -5.68
CA HIS A 33 3.42 -19.07 -6.93
C HIS A 33 3.13 -18.21 -8.19
N GLY A 34 3.14 -16.88 -8.08
CA GLY A 34 2.70 -15.99 -9.17
C GLY A 34 3.81 -15.57 -10.15
N GLY A 35 5.07 -15.68 -9.74
CA GLY A 35 6.22 -15.31 -10.56
C GLY A 35 6.17 -13.88 -11.11
N HIS A 36 6.80 -13.68 -12.27
CA HIS A 36 7.05 -12.34 -12.82
C HIS A 36 5.80 -11.51 -13.14
N TYR A 37 4.67 -12.16 -13.46
CA TYR A 37 3.50 -11.48 -14.03
C TYR A 37 2.24 -11.56 -13.17
N HIS A 38 2.15 -12.49 -12.20
CA HIS A 38 1.00 -12.61 -11.30
C HIS A 38 1.27 -12.20 -9.86
N SER A 39 2.45 -11.67 -9.52
CA SER A 39 2.80 -11.20 -8.16
C SER A 39 3.17 -9.70 -8.05
N GLN A 40 2.98 -8.92 -9.12
CA GLN A 40 3.44 -7.52 -9.16
C GLN A 40 2.64 -6.57 -8.23
N SER A 41 3.34 -5.55 -7.71
CA SER A 41 2.76 -4.46 -6.91
C SER A 41 3.09 -3.08 -7.52
N PRO A 42 2.55 -2.75 -8.72
CA PRO A 42 2.99 -1.62 -9.55
C PRO A 42 2.55 -0.24 -9.03
N LYS A 43 2.01 -0.16 -7.81
CA LYS A 43 1.40 1.05 -7.24
C LYS A 43 2.33 2.27 -7.24
N ALA A 44 3.64 2.07 -7.08
CA ALA A 44 4.61 3.17 -7.06
C ALA A 44 4.63 3.95 -8.39
N PHE A 45 4.57 3.26 -9.54
CA PHE A 45 4.48 3.90 -10.85
C PHE A 45 3.28 4.86 -10.96
N PHE A 46 2.18 4.56 -10.27
CA PHE A 46 0.99 5.41 -10.26
C PHE A 46 1.05 6.51 -9.20
N CYS A 47 1.73 6.30 -8.07
CA CYS A 47 1.90 7.33 -7.04
C CYS A 47 2.68 8.56 -7.51
N HIS A 48 3.57 8.43 -8.52
CA HIS A 48 4.30 9.56 -9.10
C HIS A 48 3.54 10.29 -10.22
N ILE A 49 2.22 10.07 -10.36
CA ILE A 49 1.37 10.67 -11.40
C ILE A 49 0.34 11.61 -10.76
N PRO A 50 0.54 12.94 -10.81
CA PRO A 50 -0.48 13.89 -10.38
C PRO A 50 -1.78 13.74 -11.18
N GLY A 51 -2.92 13.79 -10.47
CA GLY A 51 -4.26 13.75 -11.07
C GLY A 51 -4.97 12.39 -11.05
N ILE A 52 -4.30 11.31 -10.60
CA ILE A 52 -4.96 10.05 -10.23
C ILE A 52 -4.87 9.81 -8.72
N LYS A 53 -5.83 9.05 -8.17
CA LYS A 53 -5.71 8.47 -6.82
C LYS A 53 -5.36 6.98 -6.92
N VAL A 54 -4.62 6.48 -5.93
CA VAL A 54 -4.26 5.06 -5.81
C VAL A 54 -4.77 4.56 -4.48
N VAL A 55 -5.58 3.49 -4.49
CA VAL A 55 -6.29 2.99 -3.30
C VAL A 55 -6.06 1.49 -3.16
N ILE A 56 -5.78 1.04 -1.93
CA ILE A 56 -5.42 -0.34 -1.60
C ILE A 56 -6.10 -0.71 -0.27
N PRO A 57 -7.13 -1.58 -0.25
CA PRO A 57 -7.76 -2.05 0.98
C PRO A 57 -6.94 -3.17 1.64
N ARG A 58 -7.14 -3.41 2.94
CA ARG A 58 -6.59 -4.56 3.69
C ARG A 58 -7.61 -5.56 4.25
N SER A 59 -8.90 -5.23 4.24
CA SER A 59 -9.99 -6.11 4.72
C SER A 59 -11.18 -6.11 3.74
N LEU A 60 -12.18 -6.97 3.95
CA LEU A 60 -13.36 -7.01 3.08
C LEU A 60 -14.26 -5.79 3.33
N LYS A 61 -14.42 -5.40 4.59
CA LYS A 61 -15.16 -4.20 5.01
C LYS A 61 -14.51 -2.93 4.46
N GLU A 62 -13.18 -2.83 4.52
CA GLU A 62 -12.47 -1.76 3.81
C GLU A 62 -12.66 -1.84 2.30
N ALA A 63 -12.55 -3.03 1.68
CA ALA A 63 -12.63 -3.18 0.24
C ALA A 63 -13.97 -2.67 -0.30
N LYS A 64 -15.10 -2.99 0.35
CA LYS A 64 -16.41 -2.45 -0.03
C LYS A 64 -16.46 -0.93 0.15
N GLY A 65 -16.17 -0.42 1.35
CA GLY A 65 -16.31 1.01 1.66
C GLY A 65 -15.36 1.91 0.86
N LEU A 66 -14.13 1.48 0.62
CA LEU A 66 -13.17 2.19 -0.22
C LEU A 66 -13.56 2.10 -1.70
N LEU A 67 -14.00 0.94 -2.21
CA LEU A 67 -14.40 0.82 -3.62
C LEU A 67 -15.63 1.68 -3.95
N LEU A 68 -16.65 1.69 -3.08
CA LEU A 68 -17.82 2.57 -3.23
C LEU A 68 -17.42 4.05 -3.23
N SER A 69 -16.46 4.42 -2.37
CA SER A 69 -15.89 5.77 -2.35
C SER A 69 -15.09 6.07 -3.62
N CYS A 70 -14.41 5.08 -4.21
CA CYS A 70 -13.69 5.26 -5.47
C CYS A 70 -14.64 5.54 -6.64
N ILE A 71 -15.71 4.74 -6.75
CA ILE A 71 -16.73 4.86 -7.80
C ILE A 71 -17.40 6.25 -7.78
N ARG A 72 -17.56 6.83 -6.59
CA ARG A 72 -18.21 8.14 -6.38
C ARG A 72 -17.25 9.32 -6.40
N ASP A 73 -15.94 9.09 -6.42
CA ASP A 73 -14.96 10.16 -6.38
C ASP A 73 -14.89 10.89 -7.74
N PRO A 74 -14.87 12.23 -7.78
CA PRO A 74 -14.83 12.97 -9.04
C PRO A 74 -13.44 12.98 -9.71
N ASN A 75 -12.56 12.00 -9.42
CA ASN A 75 -11.23 11.86 -10.03
C ASN A 75 -11.04 10.44 -10.59
N PRO A 76 -10.12 10.23 -11.54
CA PRO A 76 -9.75 8.88 -11.97
C PRO A 76 -8.95 8.16 -10.87
N ILE A 77 -9.31 6.90 -10.59
CA ILE A 77 -8.74 6.11 -9.49
C ILE A 77 -8.28 4.74 -9.97
N VAL A 78 -7.12 4.31 -9.47
CA VAL A 78 -6.65 2.92 -9.57
C VAL A 78 -6.88 2.23 -8.22
N PHE A 79 -7.80 1.26 -8.21
CA PHE A 79 -8.14 0.44 -7.06
C PHE A 79 -7.45 -0.93 -7.18
N PHE A 80 -6.51 -1.19 -6.27
CA PHE A 80 -5.68 -2.38 -6.27
C PHE A 80 -6.19 -3.41 -5.26
N GLU A 81 -6.69 -4.55 -5.75
CA GLU A 81 -7.28 -5.60 -4.91
C GLU A 81 -6.21 -6.65 -4.50
N PRO A 82 -5.90 -6.81 -3.19
CA PRO A 82 -4.84 -7.72 -2.75
C PRO A 82 -5.29 -9.17 -2.97
N LYS A 83 -4.78 -9.81 -4.03
CA LYS A 83 -5.41 -11.03 -4.55
C LYS A 83 -5.26 -12.25 -3.63
N TRP A 84 -4.24 -12.22 -2.76
CA TRP A 84 -4.06 -13.16 -1.64
C TRP A 84 -5.28 -13.19 -0.69
N LEU A 85 -5.94 -12.04 -0.48
CA LEU A 85 -7.03 -11.92 0.49
C LEU A 85 -8.38 -12.42 -0.04
N TYR A 86 -8.58 -12.54 -1.36
CA TYR A 86 -9.87 -12.93 -1.97
C TYR A 86 -10.49 -14.22 -1.42
N ARG A 87 -9.67 -15.15 -0.92
CA ARG A 87 -10.11 -16.44 -0.35
C ARG A 87 -9.61 -16.70 1.07
N LEU A 88 -8.87 -15.77 1.67
CA LEU A 88 -8.29 -15.91 3.00
C LEU A 88 -8.92 -14.98 4.03
N ALA A 89 -9.47 -13.84 3.61
CA ALA A 89 -10.23 -12.97 4.49
C ALA A 89 -11.68 -13.45 4.60
N VAL A 90 -12.17 -13.61 5.83
CA VAL A 90 -13.59 -13.76 6.16
C VAL A 90 -13.90 -12.73 7.24
N GLU A 91 -14.86 -11.87 6.98
CA GLU A 91 -15.22 -10.72 7.81
C GLU A 91 -16.71 -10.43 7.60
N GLU A 92 -17.41 -9.98 8.63
CA GLU A 92 -18.77 -9.49 8.49
C GLU A 92 -18.76 -8.12 7.79
N VAL A 93 -19.36 -8.07 6.60
CA VAL A 93 -19.45 -6.85 5.79
C VAL A 93 -20.89 -6.36 5.81
N PRO A 94 -21.17 -5.13 6.28
CA PRO A 94 -22.53 -4.59 6.27
C PRO A 94 -23.12 -4.61 4.85
N GLU A 95 -24.38 -5.02 4.70
CA GLU A 95 -25.06 -5.07 3.39
C GLU A 95 -25.38 -3.67 2.85
N ASP A 96 -25.68 -2.73 3.74
CA ASP A 96 -25.99 -1.33 3.42
C ASP A 96 -24.88 -0.60 2.65
N ASP A 97 -25.24 0.49 1.99
CA ASP A 97 -24.32 1.38 1.30
C ASP A 97 -23.51 2.23 2.30
N TYR A 98 -22.18 2.13 2.26
CA TYR A 98 -21.29 2.96 3.08
C TYR A 98 -20.01 3.32 2.34
N MET A 99 -19.37 4.40 2.79
CA MET A 99 -18.16 4.96 2.20
C MET A 99 -17.06 5.10 3.26
N THR A 100 -15.86 4.61 2.93
CA THR A 100 -14.64 4.81 3.73
C THR A 100 -13.85 5.99 3.14
N PRO A 101 -13.50 7.03 3.92
CA PRO A 101 -12.86 8.23 3.39
C PRO A 101 -11.52 7.94 2.70
N LEU A 102 -11.41 8.34 1.43
CA LEU A 102 -10.16 8.27 0.67
C LEU A 102 -9.11 9.22 1.25
N SER A 103 -7.83 8.92 0.98
CA SER A 103 -6.68 9.70 1.47
C SER A 103 -6.56 9.82 3.01
N LYS A 104 -7.28 8.96 3.76
CA LYS A 104 -7.17 8.85 5.22
C LYS A 104 -6.50 7.52 5.58
N ALA A 105 -5.49 7.56 6.44
CA ALA A 105 -4.90 6.37 7.05
C ALA A 105 -5.69 5.96 8.30
N GLU A 106 -5.68 4.67 8.62
CA GLU A 106 -6.23 4.11 9.85
C GLU A 106 -5.10 3.72 10.81
N VAL A 107 -5.30 3.92 12.11
CA VAL A 107 -4.41 3.38 13.17
C VAL A 107 -5.06 2.13 13.74
N ILE A 108 -4.61 0.97 13.27
CA ILE A 108 -5.18 -0.34 13.63
C ILE A 108 -4.79 -0.73 15.07
N ARG A 109 -3.57 -0.38 15.50
CA ARG A 109 -3.05 -0.61 16.85
C ARG A 109 -2.25 0.61 17.31
N GLN A 110 -2.50 1.05 18.53
CA GLN A 110 -1.73 2.10 19.20
C GLN A 110 -0.45 1.50 19.82
N GLY A 111 0.60 2.31 19.93
CA GLY A 111 1.87 1.97 20.56
C GLY A 111 2.75 3.23 20.70
N CYS A 112 3.72 3.20 21.61
CA CYS A 112 4.52 4.37 21.99
C CYS A 112 5.92 4.42 21.35
N ASP A 113 6.58 3.27 21.16
CA ASP A 113 8.06 3.26 21.06
C ASP A 113 8.62 3.49 19.65
N ILE A 114 7.76 3.43 18.62
CA ILE A 114 8.11 3.51 17.17
C ILE A 114 6.78 3.58 16.38
N THR A 115 6.77 3.87 15.06
CA THR A 115 5.53 3.91 14.24
C THR A 115 5.51 2.88 13.11
N LEU A 116 4.32 2.32 12.81
CA LEU A 116 4.10 1.40 11.69
C LEU A 116 3.35 2.03 10.52
N VAL A 117 3.87 1.80 9.31
CA VAL A 117 3.16 2.13 8.07
C VAL A 117 3.24 0.95 7.12
N GLY A 118 2.11 0.58 6.53
CA GLY A 118 1.92 -0.53 5.58
C GLY A 118 0.52 -0.47 4.96
N TRP A 119 0.22 -1.37 4.01
CA TRP A 119 -1.07 -1.43 3.31
C TRP A 119 -1.31 -2.82 2.71
N GLY A 120 -2.59 -3.18 2.53
CA GLY A 120 -3.02 -4.44 1.95
C GLY A 120 -2.55 -5.68 2.71
N ALA A 121 -2.29 -6.77 1.98
CA ALA A 121 -1.93 -8.07 2.55
C ALA A 121 -0.69 -8.06 3.46
N GLN A 122 0.19 -7.06 3.37
CA GLN A 122 1.32 -6.93 4.28
C GLN A 122 0.89 -6.63 5.73
N LEU A 123 -0.25 -5.97 5.94
CA LEU A 123 -0.65 -5.53 7.28
C LEU A 123 -0.88 -6.70 8.25
N SER A 124 -1.33 -7.87 7.77
CA SER A 124 -1.43 -9.07 8.62
C SER A 124 -0.05 -9.63 9.00
N ILE A 125 0.92 -9.62 8.08
CA ILE A 125 2.31 -10.01 8.38
C ILE A 125 2.95 -9.04 9.38
N MET A 126 2.63 -7.74 9.27
CA MET A 126 3.09 -6.71 10.20
C MET A 126 2.43 -6.81 11.56
N GLU A 127 1.14 -7.11 11.63
CA GLU A 127 0.42 -7.35 12.88
C GLU A 127 0.96 -8.59 13.60
N GLN A 128 1.19 -9.69 12.87
CA GLN A 128 1.90 -10.87 13.38
C GLN A 128 3.33 -10.55 13.80
N ALA A 129 4.01 -9.59 13.16
CA ALA A 129 5.29 -9.11 13.65
C ALA A 129 5.12 -8.34 14.97
N CYS A 130 4.19 -7.38 15.08
CA CYS A 130 3.91 -6.59 16.30
C CYS A 130 3.59 -7.41 17.55
N LEU A 131 3.05 -8.61 17.38
CA LEU A 131 2.81 -9.54 18.48
C LEU A 131 4.12 -10.15 19.03
N ASP A 132 5.17 -10.21 18.21
CA ASP A 132 6.48 -10.77 18.54
C ASP A 132 7.57 -9.70 18.79
N ALA A 133 7.59 -8.61 18.00
CA ALA A 133 8.33 -7.36 18.25
C ALA A 133 7.81 -6.23 17.32
N GLU A 134 7.98 -4.97 17.71
CA GLU A 134 7.24 -3.86 17.09
C GLU A 134 7.99 -3.09 15.96
N LYS A 135 7.43 -3.18 14.71
CA LYS A 135 7.44 -2.18 13.57
C LYS A 135 8.62 -2.16 12.52
N ILE A 136 8.53 -2.60 11.23
CA ILE A 136 8.14 -1.86 9.96
C ILE A 136 8.29 -2.74 8.67
N SER A 137 7.32 -2.80 7.70
CA SER A 137 7.45 -3.65 6.46
C SER A 137 6.55 -3.43 5.21
N HIS A 138 7.00 -3.80 3.98
CA HIS A 138 6.23 -3.85 2.70
C HIS A 138 6.87 -4.75 1.62
N GLU A 139 6.09 -5.14 0.60
CA GLU A 139 6.44 -6.12 -0.46
C GLU A 139 7.07 -5.53 -1.74
N ALA A 140 6.83 -4.26 -2.10
CA ALA A 140 7.43 -3.68 -3.30
C ALA A 140 8.97 -3.51 -3.15
N PRO A 141 9.74 -3.46 -4.27
CA PRO A 141 11.18 -3.22 -4.27
C PRO A 141 11.64 -2.04 -3.42
N VAL A 142 12.91 -2.07 -2.98
CA VAL A 142 13.57 -1.00 -2.21
C VAL A 142 13.69 0.25 -3.06
N THR A 143 14.13 0.10 -4.31
CA THR A 143 14.40 1.20 -5.23
C THR A 143 13.14 1.60 -6.01
N GLY A 144 12.85 2.90 -6.07
CA GLY A 144 11.65 3.43 -6.75
C GLY A 144 10.31 3.12 -6.06
N GLY A 145 10.30 2.39 -4.94
CA GLY A 145 9.10 2.17 -4.15
C GLY A 145 8.69 3.44 -3.39
N PHE A 146 7.38 3.77 -3.39
CA PHE A 146 6.77 4.91 -2.68
C PHE A 146 7.04 4.97 -1.14
N ARG A 147 7.75 3.98 -0.57
CA ARG A 147 8.36 4.12 0.77
C ARG A 147 9.44 5.18 0.83
N ALA A 148 10.15 5.46 -0.28
CA ALA A 148 11.09 6.57 -0.36
C ALA A 148 10.38 7.90 -0.04
N GLU A 149 9.24 8.17 -0.69
CA GLU A 149 8.41 9.37 -0.49
C GLU A 149 7.86 9.52 0.94
N ILE A 150 7.44 8.40 1.56
CA ILE A 150 7.01 8.41 2.97
C ILE A 150 8.21 8.71 3.88
N SER A 151 9.36 8.09 3.61
CA SER A 151 10.57 8.25 4.40
C SER A 151 11.14 9.68 4.33
N SER A 152 11.18 10.28 3.14
CA SER A 152 11.59 11.70 2.96
C SER A 152 10.59 12.64 3.64
N SER A 153 9.29 12.44 3.44
CA SER A 153 8.24 13.26 4.08
C SER A 153 8.30 13.21 5.61
N ILE A 154 8.62 12.04 6.20
CA ILE A 154 8.83 11.90 7.65
C ILE A 154 10.12 12.59 8.07
N LEU A 155 11.23 12.39 7.34
CA LEU A 155 12.51 13.02 7.66
C LEU A 155 12.40 14.55 7.64
N GLU A 156 11.77 15.14 6.63
CA GLU A 156 11.56 16.59 6.51
C GLU A 156 10.69 17.17 7.62
N ARG A 157 9.59 16.48 7.99
CA ARG A 157 8.57 17.03 8.90
C ARG A 157 8.79 16.67 10.37
N CYS A 158 9.51 15.57 10.63
CA CYS A 158 9.69 15.00 11.96
C CYS A 158 11.17 14.88 12.36
N PHE A 159 12.11 15.53 11.65
CA PHE A 159 13.55 15.46 11.90
C PHE A 159 13.94 15.49 13.39
N SER A 160 13.42 16.48 14.12
CA SER A 160 13.69 16.69 15.55
C SER A 160 13.00 15.71 16.51
N ARG A 161 12.22 14.76 16.00
CA ARG A 161 11.50 13.71 16.74
C ARG A 161 11.98 12.30 16.37
N LEU A 162 12.99 12.17 15.51
CA LEU A 162 13.54 10.88 15.11
C LEU A 162 14.68 10.50 16.05
N GLU A 163 14.43 9.49 16.88
CA GLU A 163 15.45 8.88 17.75
C GLU A 163 16.34 7.88 16.98
N ALA A 164 15.84 7.36 15.84
CA ALA A 164 16.56 6.46 14.94
C ALA A 164 16.22 6.72 13.47
N HIS A 165 17.04 6.20 12.56
CA HIS A 165 16.81 6.31 11.11
C HIS A 165 15.56 5.52 10.65
N VAL A 166 14.81 6.06 9.69
CA VAL A 166 13.59 5.43 9.14
C VAL A 166 13.92 4.16 8.34
N ALA A 167 13.74 2.99 8.96
CA ALA A 167 13.98 1.70 8.33
C ALA A 167 12.98 1.38 7.19
N ARG A 168 13.46 0.74 6.12
CA ARG A 168 12.65 0.31 4.97
C ARG A 168 12.85 -1.18 4.68
N VAL A 169 11.95 -2.02 5.17
CA VAL A 169 11.85 -3.43 4.74
C VAL A 169 10.93 -3.52 3.52
N CYS A 170 11.47 -4.08 2.44
CA CYS A 170 10.94 -4.10 1.07
C CYS A 170 11.19 -5.47 0.42
N GLY A 171 10.57 -5.72 -0.73
CA GLY A 171 11.03 -6.77 -1.65
C GLY A 171 12.41 -6.45 -2.22
N LEU A 172 13.11 -7.45 -2.76
CA LEU A 172 14.43 -7.24 -3.37
C LEU A 172 14.30 -6.43 -4.68
N ASP A 173 15.39 -5.76 -5.08
CA ASP A 173 15.50 -5.01 -6.35
C ASP A 173 15.73 -5.97 -7.54
N THR A 174 14.82 -6.93 -7.69
CA THR A 174 14.79 -7.93 -8.76
C THR A 174 13.37 -8.05 -9.33
N PRO A 175 13.19 -8.59 -10.55
CA PRO A 175 11.89 -9.12 -10.97
C PRO A 175 11.35 -10.12 -9.95
N PHE A 176 10.03 -10.16 -9.78
CA PHE A 176 9.39 -11.01 -8.78
C PHE A 176 9.59 -12.50 -9.15
N PRO A 177 10.32 -13.31 -8.36
CA PRO A 177 10.67 -14.68 -8.75
C PRO A 177 9.53 -15.68 -8.52
N LEU A 178 9.58 -16.83 -9.20
CA LEU A 178 8.64 -17.94 -8.96
C LEU A 178 9.06 -18.78 -7.74
N VAL A 179 10.11 -19.60 -7.87
CA VAL A 179 10.55 -20.53 -6.81
C VAL A 179 11.15 -19.80 -5.62
N PHE A 180 11.76 -18.62 -5.83
CA PHE A 180 12.40 -17.84 -4.78
C PHE A 180 11.46 -16.82 -4.08
N GLU A 181 10.14 -16.90 -4.32
CA GLU A 181 9.13 -16.02 -3.68
C GLU A 181 9.29 -15.94 -2.14
N PRO A 182 9.52 -17.05 -1.39
CA PRO A 182 9.76 -16.99 0.05
C PRO A 182 11.01 -16.19 0.48
N PHE A 183 12.06 -16.17 -0.35
CA PHE A 183 13.30 -15.44 -0.09
C PHE A 183 13.21 -13.97 -0.54
N TYR A 184 12.43 -13.70 -1.58
CA TYR A 184 12.14 -12.35 -2.06
C TYR A 184 11.31 -11.56 -1.05
N MET A 185 10.22 -12.17 -0.56
CA MET A 185 9.19 -11.46 0.21
C MET A 185 9.70 -10.88 1.54
N PRO A 186 9.09 -9.77 2.00
CA PRO A 186 9.35 -9.15 3.30
C PRO A 186 8.72 -9.94 4.46
N THR A 187 9.23 -11.16 4.68
CA THR A 187 8.71 -12.08 5.71
C THR A 187 8.81 -11.51 7.13
N LYS A 188 7.96 -12.01 8.03
CA LYS A 188 7.91 -11.63 9.46
C LYS A 188 9.31 -11.48 10.10
N ASN A 189 10.21 -12.43 9.88
CA ASN A 189 11.57 -12.39 10.45
C ASN A 189 12.37 -11.16 9.98
N LYS A 190 12.32 -10.81 8.68
CA LYS A 190 12.97 -9.59 8.15
C LYS A 190 12.40 -8.31 8.79
N ILE A 191 11.12 -8.34 9.20
CA ILE A 191 10.51 -7.25 9.98
C ILE A 191 11.16 -7.22 11.37
N LEU A 192 11.16 -8.35 12.09
CA LEU A 192 11.69 -8.49 13.46
C LEU A 192 13.17 -8.10 13.57
N ASP A 193 13.98 -8.35 12.55
CA ASP A 193 15.40 -7.99 12.55
C ASP A 193 15.61 -6.49 12.30
N ALA A 194 14.82 -5.87 11.41
CA ALA A 194 14.83 -4.42 11.22
C ALA A 194 14.33 -3.65 12.45
N ILE A 195 13.35 -4.22 13.16
CA ILE A 195 12.84 -3.71 14.45
C ILE A 195 13.98 -3.63 15.46
N LYS A 196 14.63 -4.77 15.73
CA LYS A 196 15.74 -4.86 16.68
C LYS A 196 16.88 -3.92 16.30
N SER A 197 17.18 -3.77 15.01
CA SER A 197 18.22 -2.82 14.58
C SER A 197 17.83 -1.35 14.81
N THR A 198 16.55 -1.00 14.73
CA THR A 198 16.07 0.39 14.90
C THR A 198 15.96 0.78 16.37
N VAL A 199 15.56 -0.16 17.25
CA VAL A 199 15.42 0.06 18.69
C VAL A 199 16.76 0.08 19.43
N ASN A 200 17.80 -0.56 18.88
CA ASN A 200 19.16 -0.58 19.44
C ASN A 200 20.12 0.40 18.71
N TYR A 201 19.59 1.50 18.15
CA TYR A 201 20.38 2.55 17.48
C TYR A 201 20.98 3.53 18.49
#